data_AF-A0A2P8H3V7-F1
#
_entry.id   AF-A0A2P8H3V7-F1
#
_cell.length_a   1.000
_cell.length_b   1.000
_cell.length_c   1.000
_cell.angle_alpha   90.00
_cell.angle_beta   90.00
_cell.angle_gamma   90.00
#
_symmetry.space_group_name_H-M   'P 1'
#
loop_
_entity.id
_entity.type
_entity.pdbx_description
1 polymer ?
#
loop_
_entity_poly.entity_id
_entity_poly.type
_entity_poly.pdbx_seq_one_letter_code
_entity_poly.pdbx_strand_id
1 'polypeptide(L)'
;MKKIIVGFPIALLSAMVLLIAWVNLAPEEDVSAKKNTEHVANEGNARDYIKTAWNHWNSGTVDEENTEKDITFIALRSIDKSEMIDLGVAKEFSELLKVANIISGEYGGLTDEEKQIYYKEFEDNLYEIHNFIN
;
A
#
# COMPACT_ATOMS: atom_id res chain seq x y z
N MET A 1 -47.25 16.00 15.99
CA MET A 1 -47.71 15.14 14.87
C MET A 1 -47.86 15.99 13.61
N LYS A 2 -47.24 15.58 12.50
CA LYS A 2 -47.70 15.65 11.08
C LYS A 2 -48.33 16.98 10.58
N LYS A 3 -47.93 17.63 9.48
CA LYS A 3 -47.29 17.25 8.21
C LYS A 3 -46.74 18.52 7.53
N ILE A 4 -45.59 18.45 6.87
CA ILE A 4 -45.28 19.34 5.73
C ILE A 4 -45.17 18.42 4.52
N ILE A 5 -46.09 18.60 3.57
CA ILE A 5 -46.13 17.87 2.31
C ILE A 5 -45.28 18.63 1.28
N VAL A 6 -44.30 17.88 0.80
CA VAL A 6 -43.54 17.89 -0.45
C VAL A 6 -44.11 18.75 -1.60
N GLY A 7 -43.25 19.59 -2.17
CA GLY A 7 -43.32 20.06 -3.55
C GLY A 7 -41.97 19.84 -4.23
N PHE A 8 -41.92 18.84 -5.10
CA PHE A 8 -40.79 18.52 -6.00
C PHE A 8 -40.58 19.68 -6.98
N PRO A 9 -39.33 20.02 -7.38
CA PRO A 9 -38.98 19.65 -8.75
C PRO A 9 -37.50 19.26 -8.97
N ILE A 10 -37.34 18.19 -9.74
CA ILE A 10 -36.39 18.04 -10.86
C ILE A 10 -34.92 17.89 -10.45
N ALA A 11 -34.53 16.63 -10.25
CA ALA A 11 -33.26 16.15 -10.76
C ALA A 11 -33.22 16.35 -12.28
N LEU A 12 -32.19 16.99 -12.83
CA LEU A 12 -31.33 16.46 -13.90
C LEU A 12 -30.48 17.58 -14.52
N LEU A 13 -29.28 17.17 -14.97
CA LEU A 13 -28.30 17.85 -15.84
C LEU A 13 -27.24 18.67 -15.07
N SER A 14 -26.16 18.04 -14.62
CA SER A 14 -25.00 17.56 -15.40
C SER A 14 -23.96 18.64 -15.70
N ALA A 15 -22.71 18.26 -15.43
CA ALA A 15 -21.48 18.70 -16.05
C ALA A 15 -20.77 19.95 -15.46
N MET A 16 -19.57 19.64 -14.96
CA MET A 16 -18.31 20.37 -15.21
C MET A 16 -18.26 21.84 -14.77
N VAL A 17 -17.46 22.13 -13.74
CA VAL A 17 -16.05 22.56 -13.87
C VAL A 17 -15.56 22.81 -12.44
N LEU A 18 -14.89 21.82 -11.87
CA LEU A 18 -13.81 22.07 -10.91
C LEU A 18 -12.60 22.41 -11.79
N LEU A 19 -12.02 23.60 -11.66
CA LEU A 19 -10.58 23.86 -11.84
C LEU A 19 -10.23 25.35 -11.76
N ILE A 20 -9.16 25.60 -10.99
CA ILE A 20 -8.20 26.71 -11.08
C ILE A 20 -8.63 28.03 -10.41
N ALA A 21 -8.37 28.12 -9.10
CA ALA A 21 -8.13 29.38 -8.42
C ALA A 21 -7.10 29.23 -7.30
N TRP A 22 -5.88 28.80 -7.65
CA TRP A 22 -4.67 29.03 -6.82
C TRP A 22 -3.45 29.32 -7.73
N VAL A 23 -3.68 30.11 -8.78
CA VAL A 23 -2.60 30.75 -9.55
C VAL A 23 -2.60 32.22 -9.16
N ASN A 24 -1.46 32.68 -8.65
CA ASN A 24 -1.07 34.05 -8.33
C ASN A 24 -1.35 34.56 -6.89
N LEU A 25 -0.45 34.16 -5.99
CA LEU A 25 0.11 35.09 -5.02
C LEU A 25 1.64 34.86 -4.97
N ALA A 26 2.36 35.59 -5.83
CA ALA A 26 3.83 35.69 -5.85
C ALA A 26 4.29 36.76 -4.81
N PRO A 27 5.60 37.08 -4.60
CA PRO A 27 6.84 36.55 -5.22
C PRO A 27 8.03 36.30 -4.24
N GLU A 28 9.10 35.71 -4.80
CA GLU A 28 10.54 35.89 -4.52
C GLU A 28 11.04 36.01 -3.06
N GLU A 29 11.79 35.00 -2.59
CA GLU A 29 13.23 35.16 -2.27
C GLU A 29 13.86 33.82 -1.81
N ASP A 30 14.84 33.41 -2.60
CA ASP A 30 16.16 32.91 -2.17
C ASP A 30 16.40 31.45 -1.69
N VAL A 31 17.47 30.91 -2.28
CA VAL A 31 18.34 29.79 -1.87
C VAL A 31 17.75 28.35 -1.81
N SER A 32 18.20 27.54 -2.79
CA SER A 32 18.49 26.10 -2.63
C SER A 32 17.31 25.15 -2.34
N ALA A 33 16.59 24.78 -3.39
CA ALA A 33 15.95 23.46 -3.46
C ALA A 33 16.60 22.65 -4.59
N LYS A 34 17.78 22.14 -4.24
CA LYS A 34 18.34 20.86 -4.69
C LYS A 34 17.29 20.00 -5.40
N LYS A 35 17.58 19.61 -6.66
CA LYS A 35 17.02 18.42 -7.32
C LYS A 35 16.74 17.36 -6.27
N ASN A 36 15.49 17.13 -5.92
CA ASN A 36 15.04 15.98 -5.13
C ASN A 36 13.52 16.05 -5.03
N THR A 37 12.86 15.63 -6.10
CA THR A 37 11.66 14.75 -6.08
C THR A 37 11.16 14.61 -7.52
N GLU A 38 12.07 14.23 -8.42
CA GLU A 38 11.66 13.32 -9.46
C GLU A 38 11.51 11.97 -8.72
N HIS A 39 10.32 11.73 -8.18
CA HIS A 39 9.94 10.38 -7.78
C HIS A 39 9.79 9.64 -9.10
N VAL A 40 10.92 9.20 -9.65
CA VAL A 40 10.96 8.20 -10.69
C VAL A 40 10.27 6.99 -10.04
N ALA A 41 8.98 6.82 -10.36
CA ALA A 41 8.35 5.53 -10.34
C ALA A 41 9.21 4.66 -11.26
N ASN A 42 10.26 4.07 -10.68
CA ASN A 42 11.04 3.07 -11.34
C ASN A 42 10.02 1.97 -11.63
N GLU A 43 9.74 1.72 -12.90
CA GLU A 43 8.82 0.66 -13.34
C GLU A 43 9.02 -0.56 -12.45
N GLY A 44 7.98 -0.87 -11.68
CA GLY A 44 7.96 -1.91 -10.69
C GLY A 44 8.40 -3.21 -11.36
N ASN A 45 9.42 -3.83 -10.76
CA ASN A 45 9.70 -5.22 -11.02
C ASN A 45 9.24 -5.93 -9.74
N ALA A 46 8.02 -6.45 -9.74
CA ALA A 46 7.49 -7.24 -8.63
C ALA A 46 8.51 -8.28 -8.10
N ARG A 47 9.38 -8.84 -8.96
CA ARG A 47 10.47 -9.73 -8.52
C ARG A 47 11.47 -9.04 -7.60
N ASP A 48 11.88 -7.81 -7.91
CA ASP A 48 12.82 -7.03 -7.10
C ASP A 48 12.19 -6.59 -5.77
N TYR A 49 10.90 -6.29 -5.75
CA TYR A 49 10.18 -6.00 -4.52
C TYR A 49 10.01 -7.23 -3.64
N ILE A 50 9.64 -8.39 -4.21
CA ILE A 50 9.60 -9.66 -3.47
C ILE A 50 10.99 -10.03 -2.93
N LYS A 51 12.05 -9.85 -3.73
CA LYS A 51 13.42 -10.07 -3.30
C LYS A 51 13.83 -9.14 -2.15
N THR A 52 13.47 -7.86 -2.25
CA THR A 52 13.70 -6.88 -1.18
C THR A 52 12.97 -7.28 0.10
N ALA A 53 11.68 -7.64 -0.01
CA ALA A 53 10.88 -8.08 1.11
C ALA A 53 11.47 -9.34 1.77
N TRP A 54 11.83 -10.35 0.98
CA TRP A 54 12.44 -11.58 1.50
C TRP A 54 13.76 -11.33 2.21
N ASN A 55 14.66 -10.55 1.59
CA ASN A 55 15.94 -10.22 2.20
C ASN A 55 15.76 -9.45 3.51
N HIS A 56 14.85 -8.49 3.56
CA HIS A 56 14.61 -7.71 4.77
C HIS A 56 14.04 -8.58 5.89
N TRP A 57 12.98 -9.33 5.59
CA TRP A 57 12.33 -10.25 6.54
C TRP A 57 13.32 -11.25 7.14
N ASN A 58 14.16 -11.87 6.29
CA ASN A 58 15.12 -12.88 6.72
C ASN A 58 16.43 -12.30 7.31
N SER A 59 16.68 -10.99 7.15
CA SER A 59 17.89 -10.33 7.70
C SER A 59 17.77 -9.90 9.16
N GLY A 60 16.56 -9.91 9.73
CA GLY A 60 16.30 -9.86 11.17
C GLY A 60 16.47 -8.48 11.82
N THR A 61 15.36 -7.76 12.00
CA THR A 61 14.72 -7.45 13.31
C THR A 61 13.41 -6.78 12.92
N VAL A 62 12.29 -7.50 12.97
CA VAL A 62 10.99 -6.90 12.67
C VAL A 62 10.62 -5.99 13.83
N ASP A 63 10.55 -4.69 13.58
CA ASP A 63 10.10 -3.71 14.57
C ASP A 63 8.59 -3.77 14.69
N GLU A 64 8.11 -4.47 15.72
CA GLU A 64 6.67 -4.70 15.94
C GLU A 64 5.89 -3.38 16.08
N GLU A 65 6.49 -2.33 16.65
CA GLU A 65 5.83 -1.04 16.85
C GLU A 65 5.72 -0.23 15.55
N ASN A 66 6.53 -0.56 14.55
CA ASN A 66 6.63 0.18 13.32
C ASN A 66 6.35 -0.68 12.08
N THR A 67 5.68 -1.82 12.28
CA THR A 67 5.37 -2.85 11.29
C THR A 67 4.88 -2.26 9.96
N GLU A 68 3.93 -1.32 9.90
CA GLU A 68 3.51 -0.73 8.60
C GLU A 68 4.59 0.08 7.88
N LYS A 69 5.58 0.59 8.62
CA LYS A 69 6.75 1.29 8.10
C LYS A 69 7.94 0.36 7.85
N ASP A 70 7.80 -0.93 8.11
CA ASP A 70 8.81 -1.93 7.80
C ASP A 70 8.99 -2.02 6.28
N ILE A 71 10.25 -2.04 5.83
CA ILE A 71 10.64 -2.08 4.42
C ILE A 71 9.99 -3.28 3.70
N THR A 72 9.76 -4.39 4.41
CA THR A 72 9.08 -5.58 3.91
C THR A 72 7.66 -5.25 3.44
N PHE A 73 6.84 -4.65 4.31
CA PHE A 73 5.44 -4.38 4.00
C PHE A 73 5.27 -3.21 3.03
N ILE A 74 6.17 -2.22 3.07
CA ILE A 74 6.23 -1.16 2.05
C ILE A 74 6.53 -1.77 0.68
N ALA A 75 7.53 -2.65 0.57
CA ALA A 75 7.88 -3.30 -0.69
C ALA A 75 6.73 -4.14 -1.23
N LEU A 76 6.05 -4.93 -0.38
CA LEU A 76 4.90 -5.74 -0.81
C LEU A 76 3.72 -4.87 -1.28
N ARG A 77 3.37 -3.80 -0.55
CA ARG A 77 2.26 -2.91 -0.93
C ARG A 77 2.56 -2.06 -2.17
N SER A 78 3.82 -1.98 -2.59
CA SER A 78 4.24 -1.25 -3.80
C SER A 78 4.10 -2.08 -5.07
N ILE A 79 3.76 -3.38 -4.98
CA ILE A 79 3.60 -4.26 -6.13
C ILE A 79 2.17 -4.14 -6.68
N ASP A 80 2.05 -3.86 -7.98
CA ASP A 80 0.75 -3.85 -8.64
C ASP A 80 0.22 -5.27 -8.82
N LYS A 81 -1.09 -5.44 -8.61
CA LYS A 81 -1.76 -6.75 -8.74
C LYS A 81 -1.53 -7.38 -10.13
N SER A 82 -1.48 -6.57 -11.19
CA SER A 82 -1.24 -7.05 -12.55
C SER A 82 0.13 -7.72 -12.69
N GLU A 83 1.16 -7.21 -12.02
CA GLU A 83 2.51 -7.81 -12.08
C GLU A 83 2.51 -9.21 -11.47
N MET A 84 1.77 -9.43 -10.39
CA MET A 84 1.66 -10.75 -9.75
C MET A 84 0.79 -11.71 -10.56
N ILE A 85 -0.14 -11.21 -11.37
CA ILE A 85 -0.88 -12.02 -12.36
C ILE A 85 0.08 -12.49 -13.45
N ASP A 86 0.90 -11.60 -13.99
CA ASP A 86 1.87 -11.91 -15.04
C ASP A 86 2.95 -12.89 -14.55
N LEU A 87 3.30 -12.84 -13.26
CA LEU A 87 4.20 -13.79 -12.61
C LEU A 87 3.51 -15.11 -12.20
N GLY A 88 2.19 -15.25 -12.36
CA GLY A 88 1.46 -16.48 -12.06
C GLY A 88 1.27 -16.79 -10.56
N VAL A 89 1.44 -15.80 -9.69
CA VAL A 89 1.41 -15.95 -8.21
C VAL A 89 0.40 -15.00 -7.54
N ALA A 90 -0.54 -14.47 -8.31
CA ALA A 90 -1.50 -13.48 -7.81
C ALA A 90 -2.35 -13.97 -6.64
N LYS A 91 -2.63 -15.27 -6.57
CA LYS A 91 -3.43 -15.87 -5.50
C LYS A 91 -2.62 -15.92 -4.20
N GLU A 92 -1.44 -16.51 -4.28
CA GLU A 92 -0.48 -16.66 -3.19
C GLU A 92 -0.09 -15.28 -2.63
N PHE A 93 0.15 -14.31 -3.52
CA PHE A 93 0.43 -12.93 -3.12
C PHE A 93 -0.74 -12.27 -2.41
N SER A 94 -1.98 -12.51 -2.86
CA SER A 94 -3.16 -12.01 -2.16
C SER A 94 -3.32 -12.64 -0.77
N GLU A 95 -2.88 -13.89 -0.57
CA GLU A 95 -2.88 -14.55 0.73
C GLU A 95 -1.78 -13.96 1.63
N LEU A 96 -0.57 -13.76 1.11
CA LEU A 96 0.51 -13.06 1.79
C LEU A 96 0.09 -11.67 2.29
N LEU A 97 -0.58 -10.86 1.45
CA LEU A 97 -1.05 -9.53 1.84
C LEU A 97 -2.12 -9.57 2.95
N LYS A 98 -2.95 -10.62 3.02
CA LYS A 98 -3.90 -10.77 4.13
C LYS A 98 -3.16 -11.00 5.45
N VAL A 99 -2.16 -11.88 5.44
CA VAL A 99 -1.35 -12.14 6.63
C VAL A 99 -0.58 -10.89 7.04
N ALA A 100 -0.03 -10.14 6.08
CA ALA A 100 0.62 -8.86 6.33
C ALA A 100 -0.29 -7.85 7.03
N ASN A 101 -1.55 -7.76 6.60
CA ASN A 101 -2.53 -6.85 7.20
C ASN A 101 -2.97 -7.29 8.60
N ILE A 102 -3.02 -8.60 8.87
CA ILE A 102 -3.24 -9.13 10.22
C ILE A 102 -2.08 -8.72 11.13
N ILE A 103 -0.84 -8.93 10.68
CA ILE A 103 0.38 -8.56 11.40
C ILE A 103 0.44 -7.06 11.67
N SER A 104 0.04 -6.22 10.70
CA SER A 104 0.04 -4.76 10.87
C SER A 104 -1.05 -4.22 11.80
N GLY A 105 -1.89 -5.10 12.35
CA GLY A 105 -2.94 -4.73 13.29
C GLY A 105 -4.19 -4.16 12.64
N GLU A 106 -4.39 -4.36 11.32
CA GLU A 106 -5.58 -3.87 10.60
C GLU A 106 -6.89 -4.38 11.22
N TYR A 107 -6.84 -5.58 11.81
CA TYR A 107 -7.99 -6.24 12.44
C TYR A 107 -7.97 -6.23 13.98
N GLY A 108 -7.04 -5.48 14.58
CA GLY A 108 -6.81 -5.42 16.02
C GLY A 108 -5.45 -5.95 16.44
N GLY A 109 -5.10 -5.73 17.71
CA GLY A 109 -3.83 -6.18 18.27
C GLY A 109 -3.80 -7.69 18.47
N LEU A 110 -2.69 -8.31 18.07
CA LEU A 110 -2.40 -9.72 18.29
C LEU A 110 -1.72 -9.93 19.64
N THR A 111 -2.01 -11.05 20.28
CA THR A 111 -1.18 -11.57 21.38
C THR A 111 0.18 -12.02 20.85
N ASP A 112 1.18 -12.13 21.72
CA ASP A 112 2.52 -12.55 21.29
C ASP A 112 2.53 -13.96 20.70
N GLU A 113 1.66 -14.85 21.18
CA GLU A 113 1.48 -16.20 20.64
C GLU A 113 0.90 -16.17 19.21
N GLU A 114 -0.13 -15.34 18.99
CA GLU A 114 -0.73 -15.15 17.66
C GLU A 114 0.26 -14.51 16.68
N LYS A 115 1.07 -13.53 17.13
CA LYS A 115 2.11 -12.92 16.30
C LYS A 115 3.08 -13.95 15.76
N GLN A 116 3.57 -14.86 16.60
CA GLN A 116 4.52 -15.91 16.16
C GLN A 116 3.91 -16.83 15.10
N ILE A 117 2.62 -17.15 15.22
CA ILE A 117 1.90 -17.96 14.21
C ILE A 117 1.84 -17.20 12.88
N TYR A 118 1.39 -15.95 12.89
CA TYR A 118 1.24 -15.16 11.67
C TYR A 118 2.59 -14.78 11.05
N TYR A 119 3.63 -14.54 11.85
CA TYR A 119 4.98 -14.30 11.34
C TYR A 119 5.51 -15.52 10.59
N LYS A 120 5.30 -16.73 11.14
CA LYS A 120 5.68 -17.97 10.47
C LYS A 120 4.90 -18.18 9.17
N GLU A 121 3.59 -17.96 9.20
CA GLU A 121 2.71 -18.06 8.02
C GLU A 121 3.12 -17.06 6.93
N PHE A 122 3.42 -15.81 7.31
CA PHE A 122 3.92 -14.79 6.41
C PHE A 122 5.26 -15.18 5.79
N GLU A 123 6.19 -15.68 6.61
CA GLU A 123 7.50 -16.14 6.16
C GLU A 123 7.37 -17.27 5.12
N ASP A 124 6.53 -18.27 5.39
CA ASP A 124 6.31 -19.39 4.48
C ASP A 124 5.73 -18.93 3.15
N ASN A 125 4.70 -18.08 3.19
CA ASN A 125 4.08 -17.54 1.98
C ASN A 125 5.06 -16.67 1.17
N LEU A 126 5.85 -15.83 1.85
CA LEU A 126 6.84 -14.97 1.20
C LEU A 126 7.97 -15.80 0.56
N TYR A 127 8.42 -16.85 1.25
CA TYR A 127 9.43 -17.78 0.76
C TYR A 127 8.95 -18.56 -0.48
N GLU A 128 7.72 -19.06 -0.47
CA GLU A 128 7.12 -19.76 -1.60
C GLU A 128 7.06 -18.87 -2.85
N ILE A 129 6.55 -17.64 -2.70
CA ILE A 129 6.48 -16.68 -3.81
C ILE A 129 7.90 -16.32 -4.29
N HIS A 130 8.82 -16.03 -3.37
CA HIS A 130 10.20 -15.68 -3.69
C HIS A 130 10.88 -16.77 -4.53
N ASN A 131 10.76 -18.04 -4.15
CA ASN A 131 11.38 -19.16 -4.85
C ASN A 131 10.68 -19.56 -6.14
N PHE A 132 9.37 -19.29 -6.26
CA PHE A 132 8.66 -19.57 -7.49
C PHE A 132 9.09 -18.61 -8.61
N ILE A 133 9.30 -17.33 -8.27
CA ILE A 133 9.60 -16.30 -9.26
C ILE A 133 11.10 -16.06 -9.50
N ASN A 134 12.01 -16.54 -8.63
CA ASN A 134 13.47 -16.37 -8.76
C ASN A 134 14.19 -17.71 -8.93
#